data_AF-A0A7S3USA9-F1
#
_entry.id   AF-A0A7S3USA9-F1
#
_cell.length_a   1.000
_cell.length_b   1.000
_cell.length_c   1.000
_cell.angle_alpha   90.00
_cell.angle_beta   90.00
_cell.angle_gamma   90.00
#
_symmetry.space_group_name_H-M   'P 1'
#
loop_
_entity.id
_entity.type
_entity.pdbx_description
1 polymer ?
#
loop_
_entity_poly.entity_id
_entity_poly.type
_entity_poly.pdbx_seq_one_letter_code
_entity_poly.pdbx_strand_id
1 'polypeptide(L)'
;RGKVFRIVEDHYLRDDIGCGHLAGNSLTQEMFKELVADSERKDVLVLDANVALNQIDLLEHPCPAFSLVVILQTVFEEVRHNNLALARRLRQLMLGESRPFVFFANEHHCQTHVEKRAGESPNDRNDRAIRVATAWFAEQVGGAGRVLLLTNDRLNREAAGKEGLAAHTVQAYVKKELAPRYPELEDLLARPEEEEGGGGGGGRGGGG
;
A
#
# COMPACT_ATOMS: atom_id res chain seq x y z
N ARG A 1 27.23 -26.63 10.78
CA ARG A 1 28.01 -25.37 10.66
C ARG A 1 27.48 -24.60 9.44
N GLY A 2 26.51 -23.70 9.62
CA GLY A 2 25.96 -22.90 8.53
C GLY A 2 26.85 -21.70 8.26
N LYS A 3 27.42 -21.61 7.05
CA LYS A 3 28.16 -20.41 6.61
C LYS A 3 27.15 -19.30 6.34
N VAL A 4 27.27 -18.19 7.06
CA VAL A 4 26.57 -16.94 6.77
C VAL A 4 27.27 -16.31 5.56
N PHE A 5 26.57 -16.21 4.44
CA PHE A 5 27.04 -15.48 3.27
C PHE A 5 26.56 -14.03 3.37
N ARG A 6 27.50 -13.09 3.35
CA ARG A 6 27.19 -11.66 3.19
C ARG A 6 27.06 -11.40 1.70
N ILE A 7 25.83 -11.35 1.21
CA ILE A 7 25.52 -10.92 -0.15
C ILE A 7 25.67 -9.40 -0.17
N VAL A 8 26.51 -8.89 -1.06
CA VAL A 8 26.63 -7.46 -1.37
C VAL A 8 26.08 -7.33 -2.79
N GLU A 9 24.87 -6.76 -2.90
CA GLU A 9 24.27 -6.40 -4.19
C GLU A 9 24.44 -4.90 -4.38
N ASP A 10 25.02 -4.50 -5.52
CA ASP A 10 25.09 -3.10 -5.93
C ASP A 10 23.67 -2.63 -6.28
N HIS A 11 23.10 -1.77 -5.43
CA HIS A 11 21.78 -1.19 -5.64
C HIS A 11 21.92 0.17 -6.35
N TYR A 12 21.60 0.20 -7.65
CA TYR A 12 21.58 1.44 -8.43
C TYR A 12 20.29 2.22 -8.17
N LEU A 13 20.42 3.43 -7.61
CA LEU A 13 19.33 4.39 -7.49
C LEU A 13 19.27 5.26 -8.74
N ARG A 14 18.07 5.45 -9.25
CA ARG A 14 17.77 6.22 -10.47
C ARG A 14 16.99 7.49 -10.12
N ASP A 15 17.30 8.57 -10.80
CA ASP A 15 16.63 9.87 -10.76
C ASP A 15 15.73 10.12 -11.97
N ASP A 16 15.80 9.26 -12.99
CA ASP A 16 14.99 9.31 -14.21
C ASP A 16 13.68 8.50 -14.12
N ILE A 17 13.39 7.92 -12.96
CA ILE A 17 12.12 7.25 -12.70
C ILE A 17 11.08 8.34 -12.40
N GLY A 18 10.11 8.52 -13.29
CA GLY A 18 8.96 9.41 -13.08
C GLY A 18 7.98 8.88 -12.03
N CYS A 19 6.69 9.18 -12.15
CA CYS A 19 5.66 8.74 -11.20
C CYS A 19 5.26 7.26 -11.34
N GLY A 20 6.10 6.42 -11.97
CA GLY A 20 5.88 4.99 -12.13
C GLY A 20 5.41 4.60 -13.54
N HIS A 21 4.65 3.52 -13.62
CA HIS A 21 4.14 2.97 -14.87
C HIS A 21 2.64 2.71 -14.76
N LEU A 22 1.89 3.08 -15.81
CA LEU A 22 0.47 2.75 -15.97
C LEU A 22 0.29 1.85 -17.19
N ALA A 23 -0.30 0.67 -17.01
CA ALA A 23 -0.45 -0.34 -18.05
C ALA A 23 0.87 -0.65 -18.81
N GLY A 24 2.00 -0.55 -18.10
CA GLY A 24 3.34 -0.77 -18.66
C GLY A 24 4.01 0.46 -19.29
N ASN A 25 3.31 1.60 -19.42
CA ASN A 25 3.87 2.84 -19.95
C ASN A 25 4.37 3.74 -18.83
N SER A 26 5.56 4.32 -18.99
CA SER A 26 6.13 5.24 -18.00
C SER A 26 5.29 6.52 -17.87
N LEU A 27 5.09 6.97 -16.64
CA LEU A 27 4.35 8.19 -16.31
C LEU A 27 5.31 9.31 -15.90
N THR A 28 5.19 10.47 -16.54
CA THR A 28 5.83 11.69 -16.05
C THR A 28 5.03 12.29 -14.88
N GLN A 29 5.59 13.30 -14.22
CA GLN A 29 4.90 14.01 -13.15
C GLN A 29 3.66 14.75 -13.67
N GLU A 30 3.74 15.32 -14.87
CA GLU A 30 2.65 16.03 -15.53
C GLU A 30 1.51 15.07 -15.85
N MET A 31 1.81 13.93 -16.48
CA MET A 31 0.82 12.89 -16.77
C MET A 31 0.15 12.37 -15.48
N PHE A 32 0.92 12.20 -14.41
CA PHE A 32 0.36 11.77 -13.13
C PHE A 32 -0.59 12.83 -12.53
N LYS A 33 -0.25 14.12 -12.61
CA LYS A 33 -1.14 15.20 -12.17
C LYS A 33 -2.42 15.27 -13.00
N GLU A 34 -2.34 15.03 -14.31
CA GLU A 34 -3.51 14.93 -15.18
C GLU A 34 -4.42 13.77 -14.76
N LEU A 35 -3.85 12.59 -14.49
CA LEU A 35 -4.62 11.44 -13.97
C LEU A 35 -5.33 11.77 -12.64
N VAL A 36 -4.66 12.48 -11.74
CA VAL A 36 -5.27 12.93 -10.48
C VAL A 36 -6.43 13.90 -10.76
N ALA A 37 -6.23 14.86 -11.66
CA ALA A 37 -7.24 15.86 -12.01
C ALA A 37 -8.49 15.24 -12.67
N ASP A 38 -8.30 14.21 -13.49
CA ASP A 38 -9.36 13.48 -14.19
C ASP A 38 -10.08 12.46 -13.29
N SER A 39 -9.48 12.06 -12.17
CA SER A 39 -10.10 11.15 -11.23
C SER A 39 -11.30 11.81 -10.51
N GLU A 40 -12.38 11.06 -10.35
CA GLU A 40 -13.65 11.56 -9.78
C GLU A 40 -13.48 12.20 -8.40
N ARG A 41 -12.56 11.64 -7.59
CA ARG A 41 -12.35 12.04 -6.20
C ARG A 41 -11.07 12.84 -5.97
N LYS A 42 -10.18 12.92 -6.97
CA LYS A 42 -8.82 13.49 -6.81
C LYS A 42 -8.04 12.85 -5.66
N ASP A 43 -8.34 11.58 -5.37
CA ASP A 43 -7.70 10.79 -4.33
C ASP A 43 -6.69 9.84 -4.98
N VAL A 44 -5.44 9.86 -4.52
CA VAL A 44 -4.39 8.89 -4.84
C VAL A 44 -4.31 7.91 -3.69
N LEU A 45 -4.56 6.63 -3.96
CA LEU A 45 -4.53 5.58 -2.95
C LEU A 45 -3.20 4.82 -3.00
N VAL A 46 -2.35 4.97 -2.00
CA VAL A 46 -1.14 4.16 -1.84
C VAL A 46 -1.49 2.94 -0.99
N LEU A 47 -1.28 1.74 -1.54
CA LEU A 47 -1.64 0.50 -0.86
C LEU A 47 -0.50 -0.03 0.02
N ASP A 48 -0.88 -0.55 1.18
CA ASP A 48 -0.06 -1.46 1.98
C ASP A 48 -0.19 -2.92 1.49
N ALA A 49 0.83 -3.75 1.74
CA ALA A 49 0.85 -5.18 1.41
C ALA A 49 -0.31 -5.94 2.05
N ASN A 50 -0.58 -5.69 3.33
CA ASN A 50 -1.70 -6.33 4.04
C ASN A 50 -3.07 -5.98 3.45
N VAL A 51 -3.21 -4.82 2.83
CA VAL A 51 -4.43 -4.45 2.11
C VAL A 51 -4.55 -5.26 0.82
N ALA A 52 -3.48 -5.35 0.03
CA ALA A 52 -3.48 -6.13 -1.19
C ALA A 52 -3.67 -7.64 -0.94
N LEU A 53 -3.15 -8.17 0.18
CA LEU A 53 -3.31 -9.57 0.56
C LEU A 53 -4.76 -9.91 0.95
N ASN A 54 -5.43 -9.02 1.67
CA ASN A 54 -6.73 -9.33 2.28
C ASN A 54 -7.92 -8.79 1.50
N GLN A 55 -7.73 -7.82 0.61
CA GLN A 55 -8.81 -7.07 -0.03
C GLN A 55 -8.69 -7.07 -1.57
N ILE A 56 -8.09 -8.11 -2.15
CA ILE A 56 -7.93 -8.18 -3.62
C ILE A 56 -9.27 -8.15 -4.36
N ASP A 57 -10.32 -8.77 -3.80
CA ASP A 57 -11.65 -8.83 -4.42
C ASP A 57 -12.28 -7.43 -4.49
N LEU A 58 -12.09 -6.61 -3.44
CA LEU A 58 -12.47 -5.21 -3.42
C LEU A 58 -11.69 -4.40 -4.46
N LEU A 59 -10.38 -4.63 -4.58
CA LEU A 59 -9.53 -3.97 -5.58
C LEU A 59 -9.93 -4.37 -7.01
N GLU A 60 -10.40 -5.60 -7.22
CA GLU A 60 -10.87 -6.08 -8.53
C GLU A 60 -12.25 -5.54 -8.91
N HIS A 61 -13.10 -5.22 -7.93
CA HIS A 61 -14.43 -4.68 -8.20
C HIS A 61 -14.33 -3.36 -8.99
N PRO A 62 -15.04 -3.22 -10.14
CA PRO A 62 -14.94 -2.06 -11.01
C PRO A 62 -15.69 -0.86 -10.41
N CYS A 63 -15.15 -0.29 -9.33
CA CYS A 63 -15.69 0.91 -8.71
C CYS A 63 -14.87 2.14 -9.12
N PRO A 64 -15.52 3.22 -9.62
CA PRO A 64 -14.86 4.51 -9.91
C PRO A 64 -14.15 5.14 -8.71
N ALA A 65 -14.54 4.77 -7.49
CA ALA A 65 -13.91 5.25 -6.26
C ALA A 65 -12.46 4.76 -6.07
N PHE A 66 -12.06 3.67 -6.73
CA PHE A 66 -10.67 3.21 -6.83
C PHE A 66 -10.08 3.64 -8.17
N SER A 67 -10.21 4.93 -8.49
CA SER A 67 -9.78 5.47 -9.78
C SER A 67 -8.28 5.61 -9.91
N LEU A 68 -7.54 5.97 -8.85
CA LEU A 68 -6.08 6.10 -8.93
C LEU A 68 -5.41 5.40 -7.76
N VAL A 69 -4.85 4.22 -8.03
CA VAL A 69 -4.23 3.36 -7.03
C VAL A 69 -2.75 3.18 -7.36
N VAL A 70 -1.88 3.50 -6.41
CA VAL A 70 -0.43 3.31 -6.50
C VAL A 70 -0.04 2.04 -5.75
N ILE A 71 0.61 1.13 -6.47
CA ILE A 71 1.19 -0.09 -5.94
C ILE A 71 2.70 0.06 -5.98
N LEU A 72 3.32 -0.01 -4.80
CA LEU A 72 4.77 0.07 -4.66
C LEU A 72 5.44 -1.28 -4.98
N GLN A 73 6.69 -1.24 -5.43
CA GLN A 73 7.48 -2.46 -5.64
C GLN A 73 7.63 -3.28 -4.37
N THR A 74 7.94 -2.63 -3.22
CA THR A 74 8.04 -3.31 -1.93
C THR A 74 6.76 -4.08 -1.59
N VAL A 75 5.60 -3.45 -1.84
CA VAL A 75 4.27 -4.02 -1.60
C VAL A 75 4.02 -5.22 -2.51
N PHE A 76 4.32 -5.09 -3.81
CA PHE A 76 4.16 -6.18 -4.77
C PHE A 76 5.07 -7.37 -4.46
N GLU A 77 6.32 -7.12 -4.07
CA GLU A 77 7.28 -8.16 -3.70
C GLU A 77 6.85 -8.90 -2.43
N GLU A 78 6.32 -8.19 -1.44
CA GLU A 78 5.78 -8.79 -0.22
C GLU A 78 4.55 -9.64 -0.50
N VAL A 79 3.61 -9.15 -1.32
CA VAL A 79 2.45 -9.94 -1.77
C VAL A 79 2.92 -11.19 -2.53
N ARG A 80 3.92 -11.05 -3.40
CA ARG A 80 4.48 -12.18 -4.16
C ARG A 80 5.16 -13.21 -3.27
N HIS A 81 5.86 -12.78 -2.23
CA HIS A 81 6.50 -13.67 -1.27
C HIS A 81 5.48 -14.48 -0.46
N ASN A 82 4.39 -13.83 -0.05
CA ASN A 82 3.34 -14.44 0.78
C ASN A 82 2.34 -15.28 -0.05
N ASN A 83 1.87 -14.78 -1.20
CA ASN A 83 0.86 -15.44 -2.00
C ASN A 83 1.01 -15.14 -3.51
N LEU A 84 1.60 -16.10 -4.24
CA LEU A 84 1.81 -16.00 -5.68
C LEU A 84 0.52 -15.87 -6.49
N ALA A 85 -0.61 -16.42 -6.03
CA ALA A 85 -1.88 -16.30 -6.74
C ALA A 85 -2.42 -14.87 -6.67
N LEU A 86 -2.34 -14.24 -5.50
CA LEU A 86 -2.70 -12.83 -5.32
C LEU A 86 -1.77 -11.90 -6.10
N ALA A 87 -0.47 -12.18 -6.13
CA ALA A 87 0.46 -11.40 -6.94
C ALA A 87 0.14 -11.45 -8.44
N ARG A 88 -0.32 -12.60 -8.96
CA ARG A 88 -0.77 -12.70 -10.36
C ARG A 88 -2.02 -11.85 -10.62
N ARG A 89 -2.99 -11.89 -9.72
CA ARG A 89 -4.22 -11.07 -9.78
C ARG A 89 -3.90 -9.57 -9.72
N LEU A 90 -3.06 -9.16 -8.76
CA LEU A 90 -2.58 -7.78 -8.63
C LEU A 90 -1.83 -7.31 -9.88
N ARG A 91 -1.02 -8.18 -10.49
CA ARG A 91 -0.35 -7.89 -11.76
C ARG A 91 -1.33 -7.69 -12.91
N GLN A 92 -2.40 -8.48 -12.98
CA GLN A 92 -3.45 -8.29 -13.99
C GLN A 92 -4.16 -6.95 -13.82
N LEU A 93 -4.39 -6.50 -12.59
CA LEU A 93 -4.93 -5.17 -12.32
C LEU A 93 -4.01 -4.05 -12.83
N MET A 94 -2.70 -4.14 -12.58
CA MET A 94 -1.72 -3.15 -13.04
C MET A 94 -1.56 -3.09 -14.57
N LEU A 95 -1.85 -4.19 -15.26
CA LEU A 95 -1.82 -4.26 -16.72
C LEU A 95 -3.17 -3.96 -17.37
N GLY A 96 -4.24 -3.87 -16.57
CA GLY A 96 -5.57 -3.56 -17.06
C GLY A 96 -5.69 -2.07 -17.40
N GLU A 97 -6.38 -1.77 -18.49
CA GLU A 97 -6.65 -0.38 -18.92
C GLU A 97 -7.93 0.19 -18.29
N SER A 98 -8.70 -0.65 -17.58
CA SER A 98 -10.01 -0.26 -17.04
C SER A 98 -9.91 0.79 -15.94
N ARG A 99 -8.81 0.79 -15.17
CA ARG A 99 -8.58 1.71 -14.06
C ARG A 99 -7.09 2.04 -13.93
N PRO A 100 -6.74 3.28 -13.56
CA PRO A 100 -5.36 3.67 -13.28
C PRO A 100 -4.74 2.98 -12.05
N PHE A 101 -4.22 1.77 -12.25
CA PHE A 101 -3.30 1.12 -11.32
C PHE A 101 -1.86 1.44 -11.72
N VAL A 102 -1.21 2.28 -10.94
CA VAL A 102 0.15 2.75 -11.16
C VAL A 102 1.12 1.87 -10.38
N PHE A 103 2.06 1.24 -11.09
CA PHE A 103 3.17 0.53 -10.48
C PHE A 103 4.37 1.47 -10.29
N PHE A 104 4.87 1.60 -9.06
CA PHE A 104 5.99 2.48 -8.76
C PHE A 104 7.16 1.71 -8.13
N ALA A 105 8.32 1.76 -8.78
CA ALA A 105 9.55 1.08 -8.39
C ALA A 105 10.32 1.89 -7.32
N ASN A 106 9.72 2.01 -6.12
CA ASN A 106 10.25 2.82 -5.02
C ASN A 106 11.63 2.36 -4.52
N GLU A 107 11.96 1.08 -4.66
CA GLU A 107 13.27 0.55 -4.27
C GLU A 107 14.41 1.13 -5.10
N HIS A 108 14.15 1.43 -6.38
CA HIS A 108 15.16 1.92 -7.33
C HIS A 108 15.13 3.45 -7.49
N HIS A 109 14.25 4.15 -6.80
CA HIS A 109 14.07 5.60 -6.95
C HIS A 109 14.82 6.35 -5.85
N CYS A 110 15.68 7.30 -6.23
CA CYS A 110 16.64 7.94 -5.32
C CYS A 110 15.99 8.69 -4.14
N GLN A 111 14.79 9.24 -4.30
CA GLN A 111 14.10 9.99 -3.24
C GLN A 111 13.18 9.12 -2.35
N THR A 112 12.85 7.89 -2.78
CA THR A 112 11.90 7.02 -2.06
C THR A 112 12.52 5.73 -1.55
N HIS A 113 13.75 5.44 -1.98
CA HIS A 113 14.54 4.36 -1.44
C HIS A 113 14.82 4.56 0.04
N VAL A 114 14.71 3.46 0.80
CA VAL A 114 15.02 3.46 2.23
C VAL A 114 16.01 2.34 2.58
N GLU A 115 17.13 2.74 3.17
CA GLU A 115 18.08 1.80 3.76
C GLU A 115 17.56 1.25 5.09
N LYS A 116 17.90 0.00 5.38
CA LYS A 116 17.54 -0.65 6.64
C LYS A 116 18.32 -0.04 7.82
N ARG A 117 17.62 0.42 8.84
CA ARG A 117 18.22 0.96 10.07
C ARG A 117 18.72 -0.17 10.98
N ALA A 118 19.71 0.12 11.81
CA ALA A 118 20.21 -0.83 12.79
C ALA A 118 19.09 -1.23 13.78
N GLY A 119 18.83 -2.53 13.90
CA GLY A 119 17.77 -3.06 14.78
C GLY A 119 16.35 -3.00 14.20
N GLU A 120 16.16 -2.45 12.99
CA GLU A 120 14.85 -2.40 12.32
C GLU A 120 14.48 -3.78 11.75
N SER A 121 13.23 -4.22 11.94
CA SER A 121 12.76 -5.44 11.30
C SER A 121 12.52 -5.21 9.79
N PRO A 122 12.50 -6.28 8.97
CA PRO A 122 12.13 -6.14 7.56
C PRO A 122 10.74 -5.49 7.37
N ASN A 123 9.78 -5.83 8.23
CA ASN A 123 8.42 -5.26 8.19
C ASN A 123 8.44 -3.76 8.49
N ASP A 124 9.10 -3.34 9.58
CA ASP A 124 9.20 -1.91 9.95
C ASP A 124 9.85 -1.08 8.83
N ARG A 125 10.85 -1.67 8.16
CA ARG A 125 11.53 -1.06 7.02
C ARG A 125 10.59 -0.91 5.82
N ASN A 126 9.79 -1.93 5.51
CA ASN A 126 8.80 -1.89 4.42
C ASN A 126 7.70 -0.87 4.71
N ASP A 127 7.16 -0.84 5.93
CA ASP A 127 6.19 0.15 6.37
C ASP A 127 6.74 1.58 6.20
N ARG A 128 8.00 1.79 6.57
CA ARG A 128 8.67 3.07 6.38
C ARG A 128 8.89 3.40 4.90
N ALA A 129 9.23 2.42 4.07
CA ALA A 129 9.33 2.60 2.61
C ALA A 129 8.01 3.10 2.02
N ILE A 130 6.89 2.50 2.46
CA ILE A 130 5.54 2.87 2.04
C ILE A 130 5.21 4.32 2.46
N ARG A 131 5.52 4.69 3.71
CA ARG A 131 5.29 6.07 4.19
C ARG A 131 6.13 7.10 3.45
N VAL A 132 7.41 6.83 3.22
CA VAL A 132 8.30 7.72 2.45
C VAL A 132 7.78 7.90 1.03
N ALA A 133 7.37 6.82 0.35
CA ALA A 133 6.78 6.92 -0.98
C ALA A 133 5.45 7.70 -0.98
N THR A 134 4.62 7.52 0.05
CA THR A 134 3.36 8.26 0.21
C THR A 134 3.61 9.76 0.37
N ALA A 135 4.59 10.14 1.20
CA ALA A 135 5.01 11.53 1.36
C ALA A 135 5.49 12.12 0.03
N TRP A 136 6.33 11.38 -0.71
CA TRP A 136 6.83 11.80 -2.00
C TRP A 136 5.70 12.02 -3.02
N PHE A 137 4.73 11.10 -3.11
CA PHE A 137 3.57 11.29 -3.98
C PHE A 137 2.74 12.51 -3.57
N ALA A 138 2.58 12.80 -2.27
CA ALA A 138 1.89 14.00 -1.81
C ALA A 138 2.57 15.29 -2.30
N GLU A 139 3.90 15.32 -2.30
CA GLU A 139 4.69 16.41 -2.89
C GLU A 139 4.50 16.49 -4.41
N GLN A 140 4.55 15.35 -5.11
CA GLN A 140 4.39 15.31 -6.57
C GLN A 140 3.00 15.79 -7.01
N VAL A 141 1.95 15.47 -6.24
CA VAL A 141 0.58 15.92 -6.53
C VAL A 141 0.45 17.44 -6.33
N GLY A 142 1.23 18.04 -5.42
CA GLY A 142 1.36 19.50 -5.30
C GLY A 142 0.04 20.24 -5.05
N GLY A 143 -0.97 19.57 -4.48
CA GLY A 143 -2.30 20.12 -4.21
C GLY A 143 -3.37 19.86 -5.30
N ALA A 144 -3.02 19.18 -6.40
CA ALA A 144 -4.00 18.76 -7.41
C ALA A 144 -5.02 17.72 -6.88
N GLY A 145 -4.69 17.06 -5.77
CA GLY A 145 -5.49 16.04 -5.11
C GLY A 145 -4.94 15.67 -3.73
N ARG A 146 -5.56 14.68 -3.10
CA ARG A 146 -5.21 14.14 -1.79
C ARG A 146 -4.52 12.78 -1.96
N VAL A 147 -3.44 12.55 -1.23
CA VAL A 147 -2.77 11.24 -1.19
C VAL A 147 -3.11 10.55 0.13
N LEU A 148 -3.58 9.30 0.04
CA LEU A 148 -4.06 8.49 1.16
C LEU A 148 -3.29 7.18 1.21
N LEU A 149 -2.71 6.87 2.36
CA LEU A 149 -2.21 5.54 2.67
C LEU A 149 -3.36 4.65 3.16
N LEU A 150 -3.61 3.54 2.46
CA LEU A 150 -4.52 2.49 2.92
C LEU A 150 -3.71 1.40 3.64
N THR A 151 -3.85 1.35 4.96
CA THR A 151 -3.20 0.36 5.82
C THR A 151 -4.13 -0.10 6.93
N ASN A 152 -4.18 -1.41 7.16
CA ASN A 152 -4.88 -1.98 8.31
C ASN A 152 -3.98 -2.09 9.55
N ASP A 153 -2.66 -1.93 9.39
CA ASP A 153 -1.71 -1.90 10.51
C ASP A 153 -1.89 -0.60 11.31
N ARG A 154 -2.15 -0.76 12.62
CA ARG A 154 -2.36 0.36 13.53
C ARG A 154 -1.09 1.18 13.75
N LEU A 155 0.06 0.53 13.92
CA LEU A 155 1.34 1.18 14.16
C LEU A 155 1.79 1.97 12.92
N ASN A 156 1.63 1.38 11.73
CA ASN A 156 1.94 2.07 10.47
C ASN A 156 1.06 3.31 10.29
N ARG A 157 -0.25 3.19 10.57
CA ARG A 157 -1.20 4.32 10.53
C ARG A 157 -0.86 5.41 11.55
N GLU A 158 -0.52 5.05 12.77
CA GLU A 158 -0.12 6.01 13.82
C GLU A 158 1.19 6.73 13.46
N ALA A 159 2.15 6.02 12.88
CA ALA A 159 3.40 6.59 12.39
C ALA A 159 3.14 7.57 11.22
N ALA A 160 2.32 7.17 10.25
CA ALA A 160 1.90 8.03 9.14
C ALA A 160 1.26 9.33 9.63
N GLY A 161 0.37 9.26 10.63
CA GLY A 161 -0.25 10.44 11.23
C GLY A 161 0.75 11.38 11.91
N LYS A 162 1.78 10.85 12.59
CA LYS A 162 2.86 11.66 13.19
C LYS A 162 3.75 12.32 12.13
N GLU A 163 3.86 11.71 10.96
CA GLU A 163 4.58 12.23 9.78
C GLU A 163 3.72 13.20 8.95
N GLY A 164 2.47 13.48 9.37
CA GLY A 164 1.56 14.39 8.66
C GLY A 164 0.87 13.78 7.44
N LEU A 165 0.95 12.46 7.28
CA LEU A 165 0.34 11.73 6.17
C LEU A 165 -1.10 11.33 6.50
N ALA A 166 -1.99 11.43 5.52
CA ALA A 166 -3.35 10.94 5.65
C ALA A 166 -3.36 9.41 5.46
N ALA A 167 -3.81 8.68 6.49
CA ALA A 167 -3.82 7.22 6.48
C ALA A 167 -5.13 6.67 7.06
N HIS A 168 -5.70 5.68 6.38
CA HIS A 168 -6.98 5.07 6.72
C HIS A 168 -6.90 3.55 6.68
N THR A 169 -7.69 2.88 7.52
CA THR A 169 -8.00 1.46 7.27
C THR A 169 -8.89 1.35 6.06
N VAL A 170 -8.82 0.21 5.37
CA VAL A 170 -9.67 -0.05 4.19
C VAL A 170 -11.14 0.03 4.58
N GLN A 171 -11.49 -0.52 5.75
CA GLN A 171 -12.85 -0.47 6.28
C GLN A 171 -13.32 0.96 6.55
N ALA A 172 -12.47 1.80 7.15
CA ALA A 172 -12.83 3.19 7.40
C ALA A 172 -13.00 3.97 6.09
N TYR A 173 -12.13 3.74 5.11
CA TYR A 173 -12.22 4.37 3.80
C TYR A 173 -13.50 3.95 3.08
N VAL A 174 -13.77 2.64 2.97
CA VAL A 174 -14.98 2.12 2.32
C VAL A 174 -16.25 2.61 3.03
N LYS A 175 -16.39 2.38 4.34
CA LYS A 175 -17.64 2.71 5.06
C LYS A 175 -17.92 4.20 5.14
N LYS A 176 -16.89 5.03 5.36
CA LYS A 176 -17.10 6.47 5.57
C LYS A 176 -17.12 7.25 4.26
N GLU A 177 -16.26 6.88 3.31
CA GLU A 177 -16.04 7.68 2.11
C GLU A 177 -16.70 7.10 0.86
N LEU A 178 -16.92 5.78 0.79
CA LEU A 178 -17.42 5.13 -0.42
C LEU A 178 -18.87 4.63 -0.28
N ALA A 179 -19.23 4.00 0.84
CA ALA A 179 -20.55 3.42 1.08
C ALA A 179 -21.74 4.40 0.88
N PRO A 180 -21.62 5.72 1.15
CA PRO A 180 -22.69 6.66 0.82
C PRO A 180 -23.07 6.70 -0.67
N ARG A 181 -22.17 6.30 -1.57
CA ARG A 181 -22.37 6.30 -3.03
C ARG A 181 -22.29 4.90 -3.65
N TYR A 182 -21.58 3.97 -3.00
CA TYR A 182 -21.34 2.60 -3.46
C TYR A 182 -21.55 1.62 -2.28
N PRO A 183 -22.80 1.43 -1.80
CA PRO A 183 -23.08 0.58 -0.65
C PRO A 183 -22.67 -0.89 -0.87
N GLU A 184 -22.65 -1.36 -2.12
CA GLU A 184 -22.23 -2.71 -2.49
C GLU A 184 -20.78 -3.04 -2.12
N LEU A 185 -19.94 -2.02 -1.90
CA LEU A 185 -18.55 -2.23 -1.50
C LEU A 185 -18.40 -2.70 -0.05
N GLU A 186 -19.41 -2.46 0.80
CA GLU A 186 -19.36 -2.96 2.17
C GLU A 186 -19.42 -4.48 2.24
N ASP A 187 -20.19 -5.10 1.33
CA ASP A 187 -20.34 -6.55 1.25
C ASP A 187 -19.07 -7.25 0.75
N LEU A 188 -18.19 -6.51 0.06
CA LEU A 188 -16.92 -7.00 -0.48
C LEU A 188 -15.75 -6.86 0.51
N LEU A 189 -15.93 -6.14 1.61
CA LEU A 189 -14.91 -6.03 2.64
C LEU A 189 -14.67 -7.39 3.28
N ALA A 190 -13.44 -7.92 3.15
CA ALA A 190 -13.06 -9.07 3.94
C ALA A 190 -13.14 -8.69 5.43
N ARG A 191 -13.68 -9.62 6.23
CA ARG A 191 -13.75 -9.44 7.69
C ARG A 191 -12.34 -9.24 8.23
N PRO A 192 -12.14 -8.33 9.19
CA PRO A 192 -10.83 -8.22 9.82
C PRO A 192 -10.54 -9.57 10.49
N GLU A 193 -9.34 -10.11 10.31
CA GLU A 193 -8.85 -11.12 11.23
C GLU A 193 -8.88 -10.46 12.62
N GLU A 194 -9.71 -10.98 13.53
CA GLU A 194 -9.66 -10.55 14.92
C GLU A 194 -8.22 -10.76 15.38
N GLU A 195 -7.50 -9.69 15.71
CA GLU A 195 -6.25 -9.82 16.45
C GLU A 195 -6.60 -10.68 17.67
N GLU A 196 -6.11 -11.94 17.72
CA GLU A 196 -6.25 -12.81 18.87
C GLU A 196 -5.66 -12.06 20.08
N GLY A 197 -6.55 -11.38 20.80
CA GLY A 197 -6.22 -10.66 22.01
C GLY A 197 -5.73 -11.67 23.03
N GLY A 198 -4.43 -11.64 23.30
CA GLY A 198 -3.82 -12.31 24.44
C GLY A 198 -4.50 -11.88 25.74
N GLY A 199 -5.46 -12.68 26.19
CA GLY A 199 -6.02 -12.66 27.53
C GLY A 199 -5.48 -13.84 28.33
N GLY A 200 -4.24 -13.73 28.80
CA GLY A 200 -3.68 -14.63 29.80
C GLY A 200 -4.16 -14.29 31.22
N GLY A 201 -4.42 -15.32 32.02
CA GLY A 201 -4.62 -15.27 33.47
C GLY A 201 -6.04 -15.72 33.87
N GLY A 202 -6.28 -16.79 34.63
CA GLY A 202 -5.47 -17.45 35.65
C GLY A 202 -6.27 -17.46 36.97
N GLY A 203 -6.66 -18.65 37.45
CA GLY A 203 -7.27 -18.84 38.78
C GLY A 203 -8.07 -20.13 38.85
N ARG A 204 -7.47 -21.26 39.27
CA ARG A 204 -7.43 -21.80 40.65
C ARG A 204 -8.79 -22.18 41.26
N GLY A 205 -8.89 -23.45 41.63
CA GLY A 205 -9.85 -24.05 42.58
C GLY A 205 -10.29 -25.42 42.06
N GLY A 206 -9.91 -26.58 42.59
CA GLY A 206 -9.44 -26.93 43.92
C GLY A 206 -10.56 -27.60 44.71
N GLY A 207 -10.51 -28.94 44.79
CA GLY A 207 -11.08 -29.73 45.89
C GLY A 207 -12.50 -30.31 45.68
N GLY A 208 -12.62 -31.63 45.90
CA GLY A 208 -13.88 -32.35 46.03
C GLY A 208 -13.78 -33.78 45.52
#